data_AF-A0AAP0X8W7-F1
#
_entry.id   AF-A0AAP0X8W7-F1
#
_cell.length_a   1.000
_cell.length_b   1.000
_cell.length_c   1.000
_cell.angle_alpha   90.00
_cell.angle_beta   90.00
_cell.angle_gamma   90.00
#
_symmetry.space_group_name_H-M   'P 1'
#
loop_
_entity.id
_entity.type
_entity.pdbx_description
1 polymer ?
#
loop_
_entity_poly.entity_id
_entity_poly.type
_entity_poly.pdbx_seq_one_letter_code
_entity_poly.pdbx_strand_id
1 'polypeptide(L)'
;MNRHLKSAFFSALLVWAVAFPVLGLKLSIVGINLEVHGQGPLTLSIIAACSVLMFLRVLFDKQWSGLMKSAPKGSLVSPKVSHFLTLPRTQRYIILGLIAVALVWPFFGSRGAVDIATLILIYVLLGLGLNIVVGLAGLLDLGYVGFYAVGAYSYALLSHYYGLSFWICLPIAGLMSATFGFLLGFPVLRLRGDYLAIVTLGFGEIIRLFLRNLTGLTGGPNGISNIEKPTFFGLTFERKAAEGMQTFHEFFGLQYNSINKVIFLYLVALLLALLALFVINRLLRMPIGRAWEALREDEIACRALGLNPTVIKLSAFTLGACFAGFAGSFFAARQGLVTPESFTFIESAIILAIVVLGGMGSQLGVILAAVVMILLPELMRDFSEYRMLMFGALMVLMMIWRPQGLLPMQRPHMELRR
;
A
#
# COMPACT_ATOMS: atom_id res chain seq x y z
N MET A 1 -27.63 4.24 36.15
CA MET A 1 -26.98 2.93 36.01
C MET A 1 -27.67 2.02 34.99
N ASN A 2 -29.00 1.83 35.08
CA ASN A 2 -29.76 0.88 34.23
C ASN A 2 -29.64 1.06 32.71
N ARG A 3 -29.50 2.30 32.20
CA ARG A 3 -29.40 2.55 30.75
C ARG A 3 -28.05 2.09 30.16
N HIS A 4 -26.97 2.20 30.93
CA HIS A 4 -25.64 1.72 30.53
C HIS A 4 -25.53 0.19 30.63
N LEU A 5 -26.21 -0.42 31.60
CA LEU A 5 -26.21 -1.87 31.77
C LEU A 5 -27.03 -2.57 30.67
N LYS A 6 -28.19 -1.99 30.29
CA LYS A 6 -28.98 -2.48 29.15
C LYS A 6 -28.23 -2.38 27.82
N SER A 7 -27.53 -1.26 27.59
CA SER A 7 -26.72 -1.09 26.38
C SER A 7 -25.50 -2.01 26.36
N ALA A 8 -24.80 -2.17 27.49
CA ALA A 8 -23.68 -3.12 27.60
C ALA A 8 -24.10 -4.55 27.33
N PHE A 9 -25.24 -5.00 27.89
CA PHE A 9 -25.77 -6.33 27.64
C PHE A 9 -26.20 -6.52 26.18
N PHE A 10 -26.90 -5.53 25.62
CA PHE A 10 -27.30 -5.56 24.20
C PHE A 10 -26.07 -5.65 23.28
N SER A 11 -25.04 -4.85 23.55
CA SER A 11 -23.77 -4.89 22.82
C SER A 11 -23.06 -6.25 22.93
N ALA A 12 -22.98 -6.83 24.14
CA ALA A 12 -22.39 -8.15 24.36
C ALA A 12 -23.14 -9.28 23.65
N LEU A 13 -24.47 -9.19 23.60
CA LEU A 13 -25.33 -10.11 22.87
C LEU A 13 -25.18 -9.94 21.36
N LEU A 14 -25.00 -8.71 20.89
CA LEU A 14 -24.74 -8.40 19.48
C LEU A 14 -23.40 -8.99 19.01
N VAL A 15 -22.36 -9.03 19.86
CA VAL A 15 -21.11 -9.74 19.56
C VAL A 15 -21.36 -11.22 19.31
N TRP A 16 -22.15 -11.88 20.17
CA TRP A 16 -22.51 -13.27 19.95
C TRP A 16 -23.34 -13.47 18.67
N ALA A 17 -24.34 -12.61 18.45
CA ALA A 17 -25.21 -12.70 17.28
C ALA A 17 -24.45 -12.55 15.95
N VAL A 18 -23.39 -11.72 15.92
CA VAL A 18 -22.59 -11.48 14.70
C VAL A 18 -21.40 -12.44 14.59
N ALA A 19 -20.66 -12.68 15.68
CA ALA A 19 -19.43 -13.46 15.63
C ALA A 19 -19.67 -14.97 15.61
N PHE A 20 -20.75 -15.47 16.24
CA PHE A 20 -21.02 -16.91 16.28
C PHE A 20 -21.33 -17.52 14.90
N PRO A 21 -22.17 -16.92 14.04
CA PRO A 21 -22.41 -17.46 12.70
C PRO A 21 -21.17 -17.42 11.80
N VAL A 22 -20.33 -16.40 11.97
CA VAL A 22 -19.17 -16.15 11.09
C VAL A 22 -17.95 -16.97 11.50
N LEU A 23 -17.66 -17.05 12.80
CA LEU A 23 -16.48 -17.72 13.33
C LEU A 23 -16.85 -19.08 13.93
N GLY A 24 -17.93 -19.17 14.70
CA GLY A 24 -18.29 -20.38 15.45
C GLY A 24 -18.72 -21.58 14.61
N LEU A 25 -19.05 -21.39 13.32
CA LEU A 25 -19.53 -22.45 12.43
C LEU A 25 -18.50 -22.73 11.32
N LYS A 26 -18.01 -23.97 11.25
CA LYS A 26 -17.15 -24.45 10.16
C LYS A 26 -17.98 -25.33 9.24
N LEU A 27 -18.05 -24.96 7.96
CA LEU A 27 -18.65 -25.79 6.93
C LEU A 27 -17.56 -26.73 6.39
N SER A 28 -17.77 -28.04 6.48
CA SER A 28 -16.93 -29.02 5.80
C SER A 28 -17.76 -29.82 4.80
N ILE A 29 -17.18 -30.04 3.63
CA ILE A 29 -17.79 -30.88 2.60
C ILE A 29 -17.30 -32.31 2.86
N VAL A 30 -18.22 -33.18 3.25
CA VAL A 30 -17.97 -34.62 3.43
C VAL A 30 -18.73 -35.35 2.33
N GLY A 31 -18.00 -35.78 1.30
CA GLY A 31 -18.61 -36.37 0.09
C GLY A 31 -19.36 -35.32 -0.74
N ILE A 32 -20.69 -35.43 -0.79
CA ILE A 32 -21.59 -34.54 -1.57
C ILE A 32 -22.40 -33.62 -0.64
N ASN A 33 -22.32 -33.81 0.68
CA ASN A 33 -23.11 -33.07 1.66
C ASN A 33 -22.26 -32.03 2.38
N LEU A 34 -22.87 -30.87 2.64
CA LEU A 34 -22.31 -29.82 3.50
C LEU A 34 -22.71 -30.11 4.94
N GLU A 35 -21.73 -30.51 5.76
CA GLU A 35 -21.91 -30.68 7.20
C GLU A 35 -21.46 -29.42 7.95
N VAL A 36 -22.28 -28.98 8.90
CA VAL A 36 -21.99 -27.83 9.76
C VAL A 36 -21.40 -28.38 11.05
N HIS A 37 -20.11 -28.14 11.29
CA HIS A 37 -19.48 -28.44 12.56
C HIS A 37 -19.29 -27.17 13.39
N GLY A 38 -19.49 -27.29 14.70
CA GLY A 38 -19.02 -26.26 15.64
C GLY A 38 -17.50 -26.17 15.59
N GLN A 39 -16.97 -24.95 15.47
CA GLN A 39 -15.54 -24.72 15.53
C GLN A 39 -14.99 -25.06 16.94
N GLY A 40 -13.68 -25.31 17.05
CA GLY A 40 -13.07 -25.80 18.29
C GLY A 40 -13.29 -24.91 19.53
N PRO A 41 -13.09 -25.45 20.75
CA PRO A 41 -13.38 -24.76 22.01
C PRO A 41 -12.68 -23.41 22.17
N LEU A 42 -11.50 -23.28 21.55
CA LEU A 42 -10.68 -22.08 21.53
C LEU A 42 -11.41 -20.89 20.90
N THR A 43 -12.12 -21.06 19.79
CA THR A 43 -12.77 -19.92 19.12
C THR A 43 -14.05 -19.49 19.81
N LEU A 44 -14.80 -20.42 20.41
CA LEU A 44 -15.90 -20.09 21.30
C LEU A 44 -15.43 -19.32 22.54
N SER A 45 -14.26 -19.68 23.10
CA SER A 45 -13.66 -18.93 24.21
C SER A 45 -13.26 -17.50 23.82
N ILE A 46 -12.78 -17.29 22.59
CA ILE A 46 -12.45 -15.96 22.06
C ILE A 46 -13.73 -15.12 21.88
N ILE A 47 -14.80 -15.68 21.35
CA ILE A 47 -16.10 -14.98 21.20
C ILE A 47 -16.64 -14.58 22.58
N ALA A 48 -16.57 -15.49 23.57
CA ALA A 48 -16.96 -15.21 24.94
C ALA A 48 -16.11 -14.08 25.56
N ALA A 49 -14.79 -14.13 25.39
CA ALA A 49 -13.87 -13.10 25.87
C ALA A 49 -14.16 -11.73 25.22
N CYS A 50 -14.37 -11.68 23.91
CA CYS A 50 -14.73 -10.45 23.19
C CYS A 50 -16.08 -9.88 23.64
N SER A 51 -17.07 -10.74 23.89
CA SER A 51 -18.37 -10.34 24.43
C SER A 51 -18.26 -9.72 25.81
N VAL A 52 -17.47 -10.33 26.71
CA VAL A 52 -17.17 -9.79 28.05
C VAL A 52 -16.39 -8.49 27.98
N LEU A 53 -15.38 -8.40 27.12
CA LEU A 53 -14.61 -7.17 26.91
C LEU A 53 -15.49 -6.02 26.39
N MET A 54 -16.41 -6.30 25.47
CA MET A 54 -17.34 -5.29 24.98
C MET A 54 -18.33 -4.87 26.08
N PHE A 55 -18.83 -5.82 26.86
CA PHE A 55 -19.68 -5.53 28.03
C PHE A 55 -18.97 -4.59 29.00
N LEU A 56 -17.73 -4.91 29.38
CA LEU A 56 -16.93 -4.11 30.30
C LEU A 56 -16.62 -2.73 29.71
N ARG A 57 -16.26 -2.65 28.43
CA ARG A 57 -15.99 -1.38 27.75
C ARG A 57 -17.20 -0.45 27.77
N VAL A 58 -18.39 -0.95 27.44
CA VAL A 58 -19.62 -0.14 27.38
C VAL A 58 -20.11 0.22 28.79
N LEU A 59 -19.95 -0.68 29.76
CA LEU A 59 -20.31 -0.42 31.15
C LEU A 59 -19.45 0.68 31.77
N PHE A 60 -18.15 0.69 31.47
CA PHE A 60 -17.17 1.63 32.01
C PHE A 60 -16.78 2.75 31.02
N ASP A 61 -17.61 3.01 30.00
CA ASP A 61 -17.30 3.95 28.92
C ASP A 61 -16.94 5.36 29.43
N LYS A 62 -17.54 5.82 30.52
CA LYS A 62 -17.19 7.12 31.16
C LYS A 62 -15.80 7.12 31.81
N GLN A 63 -15.38 6.01 32.42
CA GLN A 63 -14.06 5.88 33.04
C GLN A 63 -12.98 5.67 31.98
N TRP A 64 -13.28 4.84 30.97
CA TRP A 64 -12.42 4.61 29.82
C TRP A 64 -12.22 5.86 28.96
N SER A 65 -13.28 6.64 28.70
CA SER A 65 -13.17 7.92 28.00
C SER A 65 -12.46 8.98 28.83
N GLY A 66 -12.57 8.95 30.17
CA GLY A 66 -11.77 9.78 31.07
C GLY A 66 -10.27 9.42 31.05
N LEU A 67 -9.95 8.13 31.03
CA LEU A 67 -8.59 7.59 30.89
C LEU A 67 -8.00 7.88 29.49
N MET A 68 -8.77 7.72 28.41
CA MET A 68 -8.30 8.06 27.06
C MET A 68 -8.19 9.57 26.82
N LYS A 69 -9.01 10.40 27.47
CA LYS A 69 -8.87 11.87 27.40
C LYS A 69 -7.71 12.39 28.24
N SER A 70 -7.28 11.65 29.27
CA SER A 70 -6.09 11.93 30.09
C SER A 70 -4.82 11.30 29.55
N ALA A 71 -4.91 10.40 28.56
CA ALA A 71 -3.75 10.02 27.75
C ALA A 71 -3.20 11.31 27.11
N PRO A 72 -1.89 11.58 27.25
CA PRO A 72 -1.33 12.82 26.78
C PRO A 72 -1.56 12.91 25.27
N LYS A 73 -2.34 13.90 24.83
CA LYS A 73 -2.36 14.38 23.44
C LYS A 73 -1.02 15.05 23.05
N GLY A 74 0.04 14.85 23.84
CA GLY A 74 1.39 15.24 23.52
C GLY A 74 1.97 14.31 22.46
N SER A 75 2.74 14.86 21.54
CA SER A 75 3.62 14.06 20.69
C SER A 75 4.44 13.11 21.56
N LEU A 76 4.61 11.86 21.11
CA LEU A 76 5.60 10.90 21.68
C LEU A 76 7.03 11.47 21.72
N VAL A 77 7.24 12.59 21.04
CA VAL A 77 8.49 13.33 20.92
C VAL A 77 8.42 14.56 21.83
N SER A 78 9.40 14.70 22.74
CA SER A 78 9.55 15.88 23.61
C SER A 78 9.54 17.19 22.81
N PRO A 79 8.92 18.28 23.31
CA PRO A 79 8.84 19.56 22.60
C PRO A 79 10.19 20.17 22.22
N LYS A 80 11.28 19.80 22.92
CA LYS A 80 12.65 20.20 22.56
C LYS A 80 13.19 19.43 21.36
N VAL A 81 12.85 18.13 21.27
CA VAL A 81 13.22 17.27 20.14
C VAL A 81 12.39 17.62 18.93
N SER A 82 11.09 17.92 19.09
CA SER A 82 10.27 18.39 17.96
C SER A 82 10.77 19.72 17.40
N HIS A 83 11.14 20.70 18.26
CA HIS A 83 11.72 21.97 17.79
C HIS A 83 13.09 21.81 17.11
N PHE A 84 13.91 20.84 17.54
CA PHE A 84 15.18 20.53 16.86
C PHE A 84 14.98 19.78 15.53
N LEU A 85 13.94 18.93 15.45
CA LEU A 85 13.57 18.19 14.24
C LEU A 85 12.82 19.03 13.19
N THR A 86 12.15 20.12 13.59
CA THR A 86 11.38 21.00 12.69
C THR A 86 12.20 22.15 12.10
N LEU A 87 13.43 22.37 12.56
CA LEU A 87 14.32 23.35 11.95
C LEU A 87 14.66 22.92 10.51
N PRO A 88 14.44 23.76 9.48
CA PRO A 88 14.53 23.35 8.08
C PRO A 88 15.93 22.89 7.65
N ARG A 89 16.99 23.32 8.33
CA ARG A 89 18.36 22.86 8.10
C ARG A 89 18.62 21.47 8.70
N THR A 90 18.28 21.24 9.97
CA THR A 90 18.49 19.95 10.65
C THR A 90 17.59 18.85 10.08
N GLN A 91 16.35 19.18 9.72
CA GLN A 91 15.43 18.26 9.06
C GLN A 91 16.01 17.75 7.72
N ARG A 92 16.64 18.64 6.94
CA ARG A 92 17.30 18.26 5.67
C ARG A 92 18.48 17.31 5.90
N TYR A 93 19.32 17.57 6.91
CA TYR A 93 20.43 16.69 7.25
C TYR A 93 19.98 15.33 7.80
N ILE A 94 18.89 15.29 8.56
CA ILE A 94 18.33 14.03 9.07
C ILE A 94 17.75 13.17 7.93
N ILE A 95 17.05 13.79 6.98
CA ILE A 95 16.56 13.09 5.79
C ILE A 95 17.74 12.56 4.97
N LEU A 96 18.78 13.37 4.76
CA LEU A 96 20.00 12.93 4.07
C LEU A 96 20.70 11.79 4.81
N GLY A 97 20.76 11.85 6.14
CA GLY A 97 21.29 10.78 6.99
C GLY A 97 20.49 9.49 6.87
N LEU A 98 19.16 9.56 6.88
CA LEU A 98 18.28 8.41 6.67
C LEU A 98 18.46 7.79 5.28
N ILE A 99 18.60 8.61 4.23
CA ILE A 99 18.89 8.14 2.88
C ILE A 99 20.25 7.44 2.82
N ALA A 100 21.28 8.02 3.46
CA ALA A 100 22.61 7.40 3.53
C ALA A 100 22.57 6.05 4.27
N VAL A 101 21.84 5.97 5.39
CA VAL A 101 21.63 4.71 6.12
C VAL A 101 20.90 3.71 5.24
N ALA A 102 19.84 4.09 4.54
CA ALA A 102 19.11 3.20 3.63
C ALA A 102 20.01 2.68 2.50
N LEU A 103 20.94 3.50 2.00
CA LEU A 103 21.87 3.11 0.93
C LEU A 103 22.93 2.11 1.42
N VAL A 104 23.42 2.27 2.66
CA VAL A 104 24.53 1.48 3.22
C VAL A 104 24.05 0.21 3.96
N TRP A 105 22.87 0.24 4.59
CA TRP A 105 22.29 -0.89 5.33
C TRP A 105 22.25 -2.23 4.59
N PRO A 106 21.86 -2.33 3.30
CA PRO A 106 21.72 -3.63 2.63
C PRO A 106 23.03 -4.41 2.50
N PHE A 107 24.19 -3.76 2.62
CA PHE A 107 25.50 -4.43 2.60
C PHE A 107 25.82 -5.19 3.90
N PHE A 108 25.13 -4.88 5.00
CA PHE A 108 25.28 -5.53 6.30
C PHE A 108 24.12 -6.45 6.66
N GLY A 109 22.99 -6.34 5.94
CA GLY A 109 21.77 -7.11 6.20
C GLY A 109 21.83 -8.55 5.67
N SER A 110 21.04 -9.43 6.29
CA SER A 110 20.81 -10.78 5.77
C SER A 110 20.00 -10.74 4.48
N ARG A 111 20.11 -11.77 3.63
CA ARG A 111 19.34 -11.88 2.37
C ARG A 111 17.84 -11.69 2.59
N GLY A 112 17.28 -12.30 3.63
CA GLY A 112 15.86 -12.17 3.97
C GLY A 112 15.48 -10.73 4.37
N ALA A 113 16.30 -10.08 5.20
CA ALA A 113 16.05 -8.70 5.62
C ALA A 113 16.06 -7.72 4.44
N VAL A 114 17.00 -7.86 3.50
CA VAL A 114 17.06 -7.02 2.29
C VAL A 114 15.88 -7.30 1.36
N ASP A 115 15.44 -8.56 1.26
CA ASP A 115 14.27 -8.93 0.47
C ASP A 115 12.97 -8.34 1.04
N ILE A 116 12.78 -8.41 2.37
CA ILE A 116 11.66 -7.76 3.08
C ILE A 116 11.74 -6.23 2.89
N ALA A 117 12.91 -5.64 3.03
CA ALA A 117 13.09 -4.20 2.85
C ALA A 117 12.79 -3.76 1.41
N THR A 118 13.13 -4.58 0.42
CA THR A 118 12.75 -4.35 -0.99
C THR A 118 11.22 -4.42 -1.14
N LEU A 119 10.54 -5.29 -0.39
CA LEU A 119 9.09 -5.43 -0.45
C LEU A 119 8.43 -4.19 0.17
N ILE A 120 8.95 -3.72 1.31
CA ILE A 120 8.54 -2.44 1.92
C ILE A 120 8.63 -1.31 0.89
N LEU A 121 9.74 -1.21 0.13
CA LEU A 121 9.91 -0.15 -0.87
C LEU A 121 8.90 -0.21 -2.02
N ILE A 122 8.47 -1.42 -2.44
CA ILE A 122 7.39 -1.58 -3.42
C ILE A 122 6.08 -1.03 -2.87
N TYR A 123 5.73 -1.37 -1.62
CA TYR A 123 4.52 -0.85 -0.98
C TYR A 123 4.60 0.64 -0.66
N VAL A 124 5.80 1.18 -0.40
CA VAL A 124 6.04 2.64 -0.35
C VAL A 124 5.71 3.27 -1.69
N LEU A 125 6.20 2.72 -2.81
CA LEU A 125 5.93 3.25 -4.14
C LEU A 125 4.44 3.19 -4.49
N LEU A 126 3.77 2.07 -4.19
CA LEU A 126 2.33 1.89 -4.35
C LEU A 126 1.54 2.89 -3.49
N GLY A 127 1.88 2.98 -2.20
CA GLY A 127 1.23 3.89 -1.27
C GLY A 127 1.42 5.35 -1.65
N LEU A 128 2.62 5.75 -2.11
CA LEU A 128 2.88 7.10 -2.58
C LEU A 128 2.06 7.45 -3.83
N GLY A 129 1.93 6.50 -4.77
CA GLY A 129 1.09 6.67 -5.96
C GLY A 129 -0.40 6.77 -5.62
N LEU A 130 -0.92 5.89 -4.76
CA LEU A 130 -2.31 5.94 -4.31
C LEU A 130 -2.59 7.20 -3.47
N ASN A 131 -1.61 7.69 -2.71
CA ASN A 131 -1.73 8.93 -1.94
C ASN A 131 -1.92 10.17 -2.83
N ILE A 132 -1.57 10.12 -4.12
CA ILE A 132 -1.94 11.19 -5.07
C ILE A 132 -3.45 11.23 -5.27
N VAL A 133 -4.07 10.07 -5.49
CA VAL A 133 -5.50 9.93 -5.79
C VAL A 133 -6.34 10.14 -4.53
N VAL A 134 -6.08 9.35 -3.49
CA VAL A 134 -6.85 9.36 -2.24
C VAL A 134 -6.43 10.51 -1.34
N GLY A 135 -5.12 10.70 -1.18
CA GLY A 135 -4.57 11.68 -0.24
C GLY A 135 -4.66 13.12 -0.74
N LEU A 136 -4.27 13.39 -1.99
CA LEU A 136 -4.23 14.76 -2.50
C LEU A 136 -5.54 15.16 -3.17
N ALA A 137 -6.06 14.35 -4.09
CA ALA A 137 -7.29 14.66 -4.82
C ALA A 137 -8.59 14.29 -4.10
N GLY A 138 -8.52 13.50 -3.01
CA GLY A 138 -9.70 13.12 -2.22
C GLY A 138 -10.60 12.08 -2.89
N LEU A 139 -10.07 11.32 -3.85
CA LEU A 139 -10.80 10.34 -4.65
C LEU A 139 -10.59 8.93 -4.07
N LEU A 140 -11.66 8.24 -3.70
CA LEU A 140 -11.58 6.85 -3.25
C LEU A 140 -11.28 5.92 -4.43
N ASP A 141 -10.15 5.22 -4.36
CA ASP A 141 -9.74 4.20 -5.34
C ASP A 141 -9.48 2.87 -4.61
N LEU A 142 -10.47 1.98 -4.64
CA LEU A 142 -10.37 0.62 -4.12
C LEU A 142 -9.83 -0.36 -5.18
N GLY A 143 -9.75 0.09 -6.43
CA GLY A 143 -9.32 -0.68 -7.59
C GLY A 143 -7.85 -0.59 -7.93
N TYR A 144 -7.06 0.07 -7.09
CA TYR A 144 -5.67 0.44 -7.38
C TYR A 144 -4.79 -0.75 -7.80
N VAL A 145 -5.09 -1.95 -7.27
CA VAL A 145 -4.43 -3.20 -7.65
C VAL A 145 -4.55 -3.52 -9.15
N GLY A 146 -5.58 -3.04 -9.84
CA GLY A 146 -5.74 -3.19 -11.28
C GLY A 146 -4.62 -2.49 -12.05
N PHE A 147 -4.24 -1.27 -11.66
CA PHE A 147 -3.12 -0.54 -12.29
C PHE A 147 -1.77 -1.18 -12.00
N TYR A 148 -1.64 -1.75 -10.80
CA TYR A 148 -0.50 -2.55 -10.40
C TYR A 148 -0.37 -3.82 -11.26
N ALA A 149 -1.48 -4.53 -11.50
CA ALA A 149 -1.54 -5.69 -12.37
C ALA A 149 -1.20 -5.35 -13.83
N VAL A 150 -1.77 -4.26 -14.38
CA VAL A 150 -1.46 -3.80 -15.74
C VAL A 150 0.04 -3.55 -15.91
N GLY A 151 0.71 -2.93 -14.93
CA GLY A 151 2.14 -2.69 -15.00
C GLY A 151 2.98 -3.97 -14.94
N ALA A 152 2.61 -4.88 -14.03
CA ALA A 152 3.28 -6.16 -13.87
C ALA A 152 3.16 -7.04 -15.12
N TYR A 153 1.96 -7.13 -15.69
CA TYR A 153 1.72 -7.89 -16.93
C TYR A 153 2.32 -7.21 -18.16
N SER A 154 2.32 -5.87 -18.23
CA SER A 154 3.01 -5.16 -19.31
C SER A 154 4.50 -5.50 -19.31
N TYR A 155 5.15 -5.49 -18.15
CA TYR A 155 6.54 -5.92 -18.00
C TYR A 155 6.73 -7.40 -18.38
N ALA A 156 5.90 -8.29 -17.83
CA ALA A 156 6.01 -9.73 -18.06
C ALA A 156 5.86 -10.08 -19.54
N LEU A 157 4.89 -9.49 -20.24
CA LEU A 157 4.65 -9.72 -21.66
C LEU A 157 5.79 -9.16 -22.52
N LEU A 158 6.24 -7.93 -22.25
CA LEU A 158 7.32 -7.30 -23.03
C LEU A 158 8.66 -8.01 -22.85
N SER A 159 8.98 -8.43 -21.63
CA SER A 159 10.20 -9.16 -21.35
C SER A 159 10.14 -10.59 -21.91
N HIS A 160 9.02 -11.31 -21.73
CA HIS A 160 8.91 -12.71 -22.15
C HIS A 160 8.83 -12.89 -23.68
N TYR A 161 8.03 -12.07 -24.38
CA TYR A 161 7.82 -12.24 -25.83
C TYR A 161 8.80 -11.44 -26.69
N TYR A 162 9.23 -10.26 -26.24
CA TYR A 162 10.10 -9.38 -27.02
C TYR A 162 11.54 -9.31 -26.50
N GLY A 163 11.86 -9.96 -25.38
CA GLY A 163 13.21 -9.94 -24.79
C GLY A 163 13.68 -8.53 -24.40
N LEU A 164 12.74 -7.61 -24.16
CA LEU A 164 13.09 -6.22 -23.88
C LEU A 164 13.71 -6.09 -22.48
N SER A 165 14.79 -5.31 -22.40
CA SER A 165 15.49 -5.07 -21.14
C SER A 165 14.60 -4.38 -20.10
N PHE A 166 14.92 -4.62 -18.82
CA PHE A 166 14.18 -4.05 -17.71
C PHE A 166 14.00 -2.53 -17.79
N TRP A 167 15.04 -1.82 -18.21
CA TRP A 167 15.06 -0.36 -18.30
C TRP A 167 14.14 0.21 -19.37
N ILE A 168 13.85 -0.55 -20.42
CA ILE A 168 12.91 -0.15 -21.48
C ILE A 168 11.49 -0.54 -21.06
N CYS A 169 11.32 -1.71 -20.45
CA CYS A 169 10.01 -2.17 -19.99
C CYS A 169 9.46 -1.31 -18.84
N LEU A 170 10.32 -0.77 -17.96
CA LEU A 170 9.92 0.08 -16.83
C LEU A 170 9.11 1.33 -17.25
N PRO A 171 9.60 2.23 -18.13
CA PRO A 171 8.83 3.38 -18.60
C PRO A 171 7.58 2.97 -19.38
N ILE A 172 7.66 1.93 -20.22
CA ILE A 172 6.51 1.46 -21.00
C ILE A 172 5.40 0.94 -20.07
N ALA A 173 5.74 0.15 -19.05
CA ALA A 173 4.78 -0.35 -18.07
C ALA A 173 4.10 0.79 -17.29
N GLY A 174 4.85 1.82 -16.90
CA GLY A 174 4.30 3.03 -16.29
C GLY A 174 3.35 3.79 -17.22
N LEU A 175 3.69 3.92 -18.51
CA LEU A 175 2.84 4.56 -19.52
C LEU A 175 1.58 3.74 -19.81
N MET A 176 1.68 2.41 -19.86
CA MET A 176 0.53 1.53 -20.02
C MET A 176 -0.44 1.66 -18.85
N SER A 177 0.04 1.59 -17.61
CA SER A 177 -0.82 1.83 -16.45
C SER A 177 -1.39 3.24 -16.42
N ALA A 178 -0.63 4.27 -16.80
CA ALA A 178 -1.13 5.64 -16.93
C ALA A 178 -2.26 5.75 -17.97
N THR A 179 -2.15 5.03 -19.09
CA THR A 179 -3.15 4.98 -20.16
C THR A 179 -4.43 4.32 -19.65
N PHE A 180 -4.32 3.18 -18.96
CA PHE A 180 -5.48 2.55 -18.32
C PHE A 180 -6.09 3.43 -17.22
N GLY A 181 -5.27 4.17 -16.47
CA GLY A 181 -5.73 5.16 -15.49
C GLY A 181 -6.50 6.31 -16.13
N PHE A 182 -6.03 6.81 -17.27
CA PHE A 182 -6.74 7.82 -18.05
C PHE A 182 -8.07 7.29 -18.61
N LEU A 183 -8.05 6.09 -19.20
CA LEU A 183 -9.23 5.42 -19.75
C LEU A 183 -10.29 5.14 -18.68
N LEU A 184 -9.88 4.63 -17.51
CA LEU A 184 -10.77 4.40 -16.38
C LEU A 184 -11.30 5.73 -15.84
N GLY A 185 -10.45 6.76 -15.78
CA GLY A 185 -10.83 8.05 -15.26
C GLY A 185 -12.07 8.60 -15.97
N PHE A 186 -12.17 8.47 -17.30
CA PHE A 186 -13.25 9.06 -18.09
C PHE A 186 -14.69 8.68 -17.65
N PRO A 187 -15.09 7.39 -17.55
CA PRO A 187 -16.41 7.01 -17.05
C PRO A 187 -16.60 7.37 -15.57
N VAL A 188 -15.51 7.33 -14.80
CA VAL A 188 -15.49 7.51 -13.36
C VAL A 188 -15.69 8.98 -12.95
N LEU A 189 -15.42 9.94 -13.85
CA LEU A 189 -15.62 11.39 -13.63
C LEU A 189 -17.04 11.80 -13.23
N ARG A 190 -18.05 10.99 -13.59
CA ARG A 190 -19.46 11.28 -13.31
C ARG A 190 -19.89 10.83 -11.91
N LEU A 191 -19.05 10.07 -11.23
CA LEU A 191 -19.34 9.44 -9.94
C LEU A 191 -18.68 10.20 -8.79
N ARG A 192 -19.27 10.10 -7.61
CA ARG A 192 -18.80 10.75 -6.38
C ARG A 192 -18.90 9.81 -5.20
N GLY A 193 -18.03 10.01 -4.22
CA GLY A 193 -18.04 9.29 -2.94
C GLY A 193 -17.96 7.78 -3.13
N ASP A 194 -18.94 7.06 -2.61
CA ASP A 194 -18.91 5.59 -2.58
C ASP A 194 -19.10 4.95 -3.95
N TYR A 195 -19.83 5.60 -4.87
CA TYR A 195 -20.00 5.09 -6.24
C TYR A 195 -18.68 5.04 -7.00
N LEU A 196 -17.82 6.03 -6.77
CA LEU A 196 -16.45 6.06 -7.31
C LEU A 196 -15.66 4.83 -6.81
N ALA A 197 -15.75 4.55 -5.51
CA ALA A 197 -15.06 3.42 -4.88
C ALA A 197 -15.54 2.06 -5.42
N ILE A 198 -16.86 1.89 -5.62
CA ILE A 198 -17.44 0.65 -6.16
C ILE A 198 -16.96 0.40 -7.60
N VAL A 199 -16.93 1.43 -8.44
CA VAL A 199 -16.51 1.27 -9.85
C VAL A 199 -15.02 0.98 -9.97
N THR A 200 -14.17 1.62 -9.14
CA THR A 200 -12.74 1.28 -9.13
C THR A 200 -12.51 -0.16 -8.67
N LEU A 201 -13.19 -0.62 -7.61
CA LEU A 201 -13.15 -2.03 -7.19
C LEU A 201 -13.52 -2.96 -8.35
N GLY A 202 -14.64 -2.66 -9.03
CA GLY A 202 -15.09 -3.40 -10.21
C GLY A 202 -14.02 -3.45 -11.31
N PHE A 203 -13.33 -2.33 -11.60
CA PHE A 203 -12.23 -2.30 -12.56
C PHE A 203 -11.07 -3.21 -12.14
N GLY A 204 -10.62 -3.14 -10.89
CA GLY A 204 -9.53 -4.01 -10.40
C GLY A 204 -9.88 -5.50 -10.54
N GLU A 205 -11.12 -5.86 -10.22
CA GLU A 205 -11.66 -7.21 -10.41
C GLU A 205 -11.78 -7.61 -11.88
N ILE A 206 -12.28 -6.71 -12.75
CA ILE A 206 -12.37 -6.94 -14.20
C ILE A 206 -10.97 -7.21 -14.78
N ILE A 207 -9.96 -6.42 -14.42
CA ILE A 207 -8.58 -6.65 -14.88
C ILE A 207 -8.08 -8.01 -14.43
N ARG A 208 -8.28 -8.39 -13.16
CA ARG A 208 -7.86 -9.71 -12.66
C ARG A 208 -8.55 -10.84 -13.40
N LEU A 209 -9.87 -10.77 -13.56
CA LEU A 209 -10.66 -11.77 -14.28
C LEU A 209 -10.28 -11.86 -15.76
N PHE A 210 -10.03 -10.71 -16.38
CA PHE A 210 -9.56 -10.61 -17.76
C PHE A 210 -8.22 -11.33 -17.92
N LEU A 211 -7.23 -11.01 -17.07
CA LEU A 211 -5.91 -11.65 -17.07
C LEU A 211 -5.99 -13.16 -16.81
N ARG A 212 -6.93 -13.61 -15.96
CA ARG A 212 -7.15 -15.04 -15.69
C ARG A 212 -7.80 -15.78 -16.86
N ASN A 213 -8.72 -15.13 -17.58
CA ASN A 213 -9.43 -15.73 -18.72
C ASN A 213 -8.59 -15.69 -20.02
N LEU A 214 -7.57 -14.84 -20.11
CA LEU A 214 -6.72 -14.65 -21.29
C LEU A 214 -5.62 -15.71 -21.46
N THR A 215 -6.03 -16.98 -21.50
CA THR A 215 -5.10 -18.13 -21.53
C THR A 215 -4.06 -18.07 -22.66
N GLY A 216 -4.40 -17.53 -23.83
CA GLY A 216 -3.51 -17.48 -24.98
C GLY A 216 -2.32 -16.52 -24.85
N LEU A 217 -2.42 -15.45 -24.05
CA LEU A 217 -1.38 -14.43 -23.93
C LEU A 217 -0.76 -14.36 -22.53
N THR A 218 -1.57 -14.54 -21.47
CA THR A 218 -1.13 -14.38 -20.08
C THR A 218 -0.82 -15.70 -19.39
N GLY A 219 -1.08 -16.84 -20.04
CA GLY A 219 -1.05 -18.17 -19.41
C GLY A 219 -2.23 -18.42 -18.45
N GLY A 220 -3.19 -17.50 -18.38
CA GLY A 220 -4.38 -17.61 -17.52
C GLY A 220 -4.00 -17.73 -16.02
N PRO A 221 -4.57 -18.69 -15.28
CA PRO A 221 -4.25 -18.90 -13.85
C PRO A 221 -2.78 -19.26 -13.58
N ASN A 222 -2.08 -19.87 -14.54
CA ASN A 222 -0.67 -20.23 -14.37
C ASN A 222 0.24 -19.00 -14.44
N GLY A 223 -0.24 -17.91 -15.03
CA GLY A 223 0.53 -16.69 -15.22
C GLY A 223 1.72 -16.85 -16.16
N ILE A 224 2.62 -15.86 -16.12
CA ILE A 224 3.84 -15.83 -16.93
C ILE A 224 5.04 -16.11 -16.03
N SER A 225 5.68 -17.26 -16.25
CA SER A 225 6.89 -17.70 -15.53
C SER A 225 8.16 -17.35 -16.32
N ASN A 226 9.32 -17.48 -15.67
CA ASN A 226 10.64 -17.28 -16.29
C ASN A 226 10.82 -15.88 -16.89
N ILE A 227 10.32 -14.86 -16.21
CA ILE A 227 10.55 -13.48 -16.63
C ILE A 227 12.00 -13.12 -16.33
N GLU A 228 12.66 -12.49 -17.30
CA GLU A 228 14.04 -12.07 -17.15
C GLU A 228 14.18 -11.08 -15.99
N LYS A 229 15.21 -11.31 -15.19
CA LYS A 229 15.49 -10.49 -14.01
C LYS A 229 16.28 -9.25 -14.43
N PRO A 230 16.14 -8.12 -13.73
CA PRO A 230 16.85 -6.89 -14.07
C PRO A 230 18.36 -7.08 -14.17
N THR A 231 18.92 -6.69 -15.31
CA THR A 231 20.37 -6.63 -15.55
C THR A 231 20.88 -5.20 -15.35
N PHE A 232 22.14 -5.07 -14.93
CA PHE A 232 22.78 -3.76 -14.83
C PHE A 232 23.30 -3.38 -16.23
N PHE A 233 22.45 -2.76 -17.04
CA PHE A 233 22.76 -2.33 -18.42
C PHE A 233 23.43 -3.43 -19.27
N GLY A 234 22.92 -4.67 -19.18
CA GLY A 234 23.48 -5.82 -19.88
C GLY A 234 24.39 -6.73 -19.05
N LEU A 235 24.82 -6.30 -17.86
CA LEU A 235 25.55 -7.19 -16.93
C LEU A 235 24.57 -8.07 -16.14
N THR A 236 24.72 -9.38 -16.26
CA THR A 236 23.89 -10.36 -15.54
C THR A 236 24.44 -10.63 -14.15
N PHE A 237 23.55 -10.85 -13.18
CA PHE A 237 23.92 -11.23 -11.81
C PHE A 237 23.91 -12.76 -11.60
N GLU A 238 24.00 -13.51 -12.70
CA GLU A 238 24.04 -14.97 -12.68
C GLU A 238 25.47 -15.47 -12.52
N ARG A 239 25.62 -16.74 -12.13
CA ARG A 239 26.94 -17.34 -11.92
C ARG A 239 27.70 -17.56 -13.23
N LYS A 240 26.97 -17.73 -14.33
CA LYS A 240 27.49 -17.84 -15.70
C LYS A 240 26.64 -16.93 -16.57
N ALA A 241 27.25 -16.12 -17.42
CA ALA A 241 26.50 -15.36 -18.41
C ALA A 241 26.07 -16.28 -19.57
N ALA A 242 24.95 -15.95 -20.19
CA ALA A 242 24.57 -16.49 -21.49
C ALA A 242 25.58 -16.00 -22.57
N GLU A 243 25.72 -16.76 -23.65
CA GLU A 243 26.68 -16.47 -24.74
C GLU A 243 26.57 -15.01 -25.21
N GLY A 244 27.68 -14.26 -25.10
CA GLY A 244 27.78 -12.86 -25.54
C GLY A 244 27.59 -11.79 -24.46
N MET A 245 27.19 -12.15 -23.23
CA MET A 245 27.06 -11.20 -22.11
C MET A 245 28.16 -11.40 -21.06
N GLN A 246 28.49 -10.36 -20.31
CA GLN A 246 29.44 -10.45 -19.18
C GLN A 246 28.68 -10.44 -17.86
N THR A 247 29.14 -11.21 -16.87
CA THR A 247 28.54 -11.16 -15.53
C THR A 247 29.04 -9.93 -14.77
N PHE A 248 28.22 -9.42 -13.85
CA PHE A 248 28.57 -8.29 -12.98
C PHE A 248 29.85 -8.60 -12.17
N HIS A 249 29.98 -9.83 -11.68
CA HIS A 249 31.12 -10.23 -10.86
C HIS A 249 32.42 -10.34 -11.66
N GLU A 250 32.36 -10.81 -12.91
CA GLU A 250 33.53 -10.84 -13.81
C GLU A 250 33.96 -9.44 -14.24
N PHE A 251 33.02 -8.55 -14.57
CA PHE A 251 33.33 -7.18 -14.99
C PHE A 251 34.04 -6.36 -13.90
N PHE A 252 33.61 -6.50 -12.64
CA PHE A 252 34.19 -5.79 -11.51
C PHE A 252 35.32 -6.56 -10.80
N GLY A 253 35.67 -7.76 -11.27
CA GLY A 253 36.69 -8.61 -10.63
C GLY A 253 36.33 -9.06 -9.21
N LEU A 254 35.03 -9.13 -8.88
CA LEU A 254 34.52 -9.46 -7.55
C LEU A 254 34.18 -10.96 -7.46
N GLN A 255 34.31 -11.53 -6.26
CA GLN A 255 33.87 -12.91 -6.03
C GLN A 255 32.34 -13.02 -6.16
N TYR A 256 31.86 -14.09 -6.81
CA TYR A 256 30.43 -14.34 -6.97
C TYR A 256 29.73 -14.50 -5.61
N ASN A 257 28.82 -13.57 -5.31
CA ASN A 257 27.94 -13.65 -4.16
C ASN A 257 26.48 -13.46 -4.58
N SER A 258 25.63 -14.43 -4.21
CA SER A 258 24.19 -14.43 -4.53
C SER A 258 23.42 -13.26 -3.88
N ILE A 259 23.96 -12.67 -2.81
CA ILE A 259 23.34 -11.53 -2.13
C ILE A 259 23.39 -10.25 -2.97
N ASN A 260 24.40 -10.10 -3.84
CA ASN A 260 24.62 -8.89 -4.65
C ASN A 260 23.41 -8.60 -5.54
N LYS A 261 22.73 -9.64 -6.03
CA LYS A 261 21.50 -9.52 -6.80
C LYS A 261 20.35 -8.91 -6.00
N VAL A 262 20.19 -9.36 -4.75
CA VAL A 262 19.12 -8.87 -3.86
C VAL A 262 19.42 -7.43 -3.43
N ILE A 263 20.68 -7.12 -3.15
CA ILE A 263 21.14 -5.75 -2.88
C ILE A 263 20.90 -4.84 -4.09
N PHE A 264 21.21 -5.30 -5.30
CA PHE A 264 20.98 -4.54 -6.52
C PHE A 264 19.50 -4.21 -6.71
N LEU A 265 18.60 -5.20 -6.58
CA LEU A 265 17.16 -4.97 -6.65
C LEU A 265 16.70 -4.00 -5.56
N TYR A 266 17.20 -4.13 -4.34
CA TYR A 266 16.91 -3.19 -3.27
C TYR A 266 17.31 -1.75 -3.63
N LEU A 267 18.52 -1.55 -4.19
CA LEU A 267 18.99 -0.23 -4.59
C LEU A 267 18.16 0.37 -5.74
N VAL A 268 17.72 -0.46 -6.69
CA VAL A 268 16.79 -0.02 -7.76
C VAL A 268 15.44 0.37 -7.15
N ALA A 269 14.88 -0.42 -6.23
CA ALA A 269 13.63 -0.08 -5.54
C ALA A 269 13.77 1.23 -4.75
N LEU A 270 14.90 1.42 -4.07
CA LEU A 270 15.19 2.62 -3.30
C LEU A 270 15.30 3.83 -4.23
N LEU A 271 15.99 3.69 -5.35
CA LEU A 271 16.08 4.73 -6.38
C LEU A 271 14.69 5.12 -6.92
N LEU A 272 13.84 4.13 -7.24
CA LEU A 272 12.47 4.37 -7.70
C LEU A 272 11.62 5.08 -6.63
N ALA A 273 11.72 4.68 -5.37
CA ALA A 273 11.02 5.34 -4.27
C ALA A 273 11.50 6.79 -4.06
N LEU A 274 12.81 7.04 -4.12
CA LEU A 274 13.38 8.38 -4.02
C LEU A 274 12.99 9.27 -5.21
N LEU A 275 12.99 8.71 -6.42
CA LEU A 275 12.55 9.41 -7.63
C LEU A 275 11.06 9.74 -7.52
N ALA A 276 10.22 8.80 -7.07
CA ALA A 276 8.80 9.05 -6.85
C ALA A 276 8.59 10.15 -5.81
N LEU A 277 9.30 10.13 -4.69
CA LEU A 277 9.25 11.22 -3.70
C LEU A 277 9.68 12.57 -4.30
N PHE A 278 10.74 12.59 -5.10
CA PHE A 278 11.20 13.80 -5.77
C PHE A 278 10.13 14.36 -6.74
N VAL A 279 9.58 13.49 -7.59
CA VAL A 279 8.54 13.86 -8.57
C VAL A 279 7.28 14.34 -7.88
N ILE A 280 6.77 13.61 -6.87
CA ILE A 280 5.55 13.99 -6.15
C ILE A 280 5.76 15.31 -5.39
N ASN A 281 6.92 15.51 -4.75
CA ASN A 281 7.24 16.79 -4.10
C ASN A 281 7.32 17.96 -5.10
N ARG A 282 7.77 17.70 -6.32
CA ARG A 282 7.77 18.70 -7.39
C ARG A 282 6.34 18.99 -7.86
N LEU A 283 5.52 17.97 -8.06
CA LEU A 283 4.12 18.08 -8.48
C LEU A 283 3.26 18.85 -7.46
N LEU A 284 3.46 18.62 -6.16
CA LEU A 284 2.79 19.35 -5.08
C LEU A 284 3.08 20.86 -5.10
N ARG A 285 4.28 21.26 -5.53
CA ARG A 285 4.65 22.68 -5.64
C ARG A 285 4.12 23.32 -6.91
N MET A 286 3.80 22.51 -7.93
CA MET A 286 3.25 22.96 -9.21
C MET A 286 1.74 23.27 -9.09
N PRO A 287 1.16 24.02 -10.05
CA PRO A 287 -0.27 24.33 -10.06
C PRO A 287 -1.17 23.07 -10.02
N ILE A 288 -0.71 21.96 -10.62
CA ILE A 288 -1.48 20.71 -10.67
C ILE A 288 -1.70 20.12 -9.28
N GLY A 289 -0.68 20.14 -8.41
CA GLY A 289 -0.80 19.67 -7.04
C GLY A 289 -1.73 20.52 -6.19
N ARG A 290 -1.64 21.85 -6.34
CA ARG A 290 -2.55 22.79 -5.67
C ARG A 290 -4.00 22.61 -6.13
N ALA A 291 -4.21 22.27 -7.40
CA ALA A 291 -5.53 21.99 -7.94
C ALA A 291 -6.12 20.69 -7.39
N TRP A 292 -5.31 19.64 -7.16
CA TRP A 292 -5.77 18.42 -6.46
C TRP A 292 -6.21 18.73 -5.03
N GLU A 293 -5.39 19.48 -4.29
CA GLU A 293 -5.72 19.87 -2.92
C GLU A 293 -7.00 20.72 -2.86
N ALA A 294 -7.17 21.68 -3.77
CA ALA A 294 -8.37 22.50 -3.83
C ALA A 294 -9.61 21.64 -4.16
N LEU A 295 -9.49 20.69 -5.09
CA LEU A 295 -10.57 19.77 -5.47
C LEU A 295 -11.02 18.91 -4.28
N ARG A 296 -10.08 18.44 -3.46
CA ARG A 296 -10.34 17.64 -2.26
C ARG A 296 -11.15 18.40 -1.22
N GLU A 297 -10.94 19.71 -1.07
CA GLU A 297 -11.66 20.53 -0.11
C GLU A 297 -13.09 20.85 -0.57
N ASP A 298 -13.24 21.37 -1.79
CA ASP A 298 -14.56 21.67 -2.37
C ASP A 298 -14.50 21.74 -3.91
N GLU A 299 -15.13 20.74 -4.55
CA GLU A 299 -15.26 20.65 -6.01
C GLU A 299 -16.12 21.80 -6.60
N ILE A 300 -17.15 22.25 -5.87
CA ILE A 300 -18.07 23.31 -6.31
C ILE A 300 -17.34 24.65 -6.29
N ALA A 301 -16.58 24.93 -5.23
CA ALA A 301 -15.75 26.13 -5.14
C ALA A 301 -14.67 26.17 -6.24
N CYS A 302 -14.01 25.04 -6.51
CA CYS A 302 -13.05 24.94 -7.61
C CYS A 302 -13.68 25.29 -8.96
N ARG A 303 -14.89 24.77 -9.23
CA ARG A 303 -15.61 25.05 -10.47
C ARG A 303 -16.01 26.52 -10.58
N ALA A 304 -16.39 27.16 -9.48
CA ALA A 304 -16.70 28.60 -9.44
C ALA A 304 -15.47 29.48 -9.78
N LEU A 305 -14.26 29.02 -9.44
CA LEU A 305 -12.99 29.66 -9.79
C LEU A 305 -12.51 29.36 -11.22
N GLY A 306 -13.31 28.66 -12.03
CA GLY A 306 -12.98 28.32 -13.42
C GLY A 306 -12.05 27.11 -13.59
N LEU A 307 -11.76 26.36 -12.51
CA LEU A 307 -11.00 25.12 -12.62
C LEU A 307 -11.88 24.00 -13.19
N ASN A 308 -11.34 23.23 -14.13
CA ASN A 308 -12.05 22.08 -14.70
C ASN A 308 -11.82 20.82 -13.83
N PRO A 309 -12.83 20.34 -13.06
CA PRO A 309 -12.65 19.18 -12.19
C PRO A 309 -12.30 17.91 -12.96
N THR A 310 -12.71 17.82 -14.23
CA THR A 310 -12.45 16.68 -15.10
C THR A 310 -10.96 16.47 -15.33
N VAL A 311 -10.25 17.54 -15.73
CA VAL A 311 -8.80 17.47 -16.00
C VAL A 311 -8.04 17.19 -14.72
N ILE A 312 -8.47 17.79 -13.60
CA ILE A 312 -7.86 17.61 -12.29
C ILE A 312 -7.99 16.16 -11.81
N LYS A 313 -9.20 15.57 -11.87
CA LYS A 313 -9.44 14.16 -11.53
C LYS A 313 -8.69 13.20 -12.44
N LEU A 314 -8.73 13.42 -13.76
CA LEU A 314 -8.01 12.59 -14.74
C LEU A 314 -6.51 12.60 -14.47
N SER A 315 -5.91 13.78 -14.26
CA SER A 315 -4.47 13.88 -13.98
C SER A 315 -4.06 13.14 -12.70
N ALA A 316 -4.90 13.18 -11.65
CA ALA A 316 -4.64 12.44 -10.42
C ALA A 316 -4.66 10.92 -10.66
N PHE A 317 -5.67 10.40 -11.36
CA PHE A 317 -5.76 8.97 -11.71
C PHE A 317 -4.63 8.51 -12.62
N THR A 318 -4.32 9.28 -13.66
CA THR A 318 -3.25 8.94 -14.62
C THR A 318 -1.87 8.90 -13.94
N LEU A 319 -1.54 9.88 -13.09
CA LEU A 319 -0.27 9.90 -12.40
C LEU A 319 -0.18 8.85 -11.29
N GLY A 320 -1.27 8.65 -10.52
CA GLY A 320 -1.34 7.57 -9.53
C GLY A 320 -1.15 6.19 -10.18
N ALA A 321 -1.88 5.92 -11.28
CA ALA A 321 -1.75 4.67 -12.02
C ALA A 321 -0.35 4.47 -12.63
N CYS A 322 0.32 5.55 -13.06
CA CYS A 322 1.70 5.50 -13.53
C CYS A 322 2.65 4.93 -12.46
N PHE A 323 2.55 5.44 -11.22
CA PHE A 323 3.35 4.92 -10.09
C PHE A 323 3.00 3.48 -9.74
N ALA A 324 1.72 3.09 -9.82
CA ALA A 324 1.32 1.69 -9.68
C ALA A 324 1.97 0.80 -10.74
N GLY A 325 2.08 1.29 -11.98
CA GLY A 325 2.72 0.58 -13.08
C GLY A 325 4.22 0.37 -12.88
N PHE A 326 4.93 1.38 -12.35
CA PHE A 326 6.34 1.25 -11.97
C PHE A 326 6.53 0.23 -10.84
N ALA A 327 5.65 0.24 -9.84
CA ALA A 327 5.69 -0.78 -8.78
C ALA A 327 5.39 -2.18 -9.32
N GLY A 328 4.42 -2.32 -10.23
CA GLY A 328 4.02 -3.58 -10.86
C GLY A 328 5.12 -4.21 -11.68
N SER A 329 5.73 -3.43 -12.57
CA SER A 329 6.87 -3.89 -13.38
C SER A 329 8.05 -4.31 -12.51
N PHE A 330 8.38 -3.54 -11.47
CA PHE A 330 9.46 -3.90 -10.55
C PHE A 330 9.12 -5.16 -9.73
N PHE A 331 7.88 -5.33 -9.27
CA PHE A 331 7.44 -6.55 -8.60
C PHE A 331 7.59 -7.79 -9.50
N ALA A 332 7.11 -7.69 -10.74
CA ALA A 332 7.24 -8.76 -11.74
C ALA A 332 8.71 -9.13 -11.98
N ALA A 333 9.58 -8.12 -12.11
CA ALA A 333 11.01 -8.29 -12.33
C ALA A 333 11.74 -8.93 -11.12
N ARG A 334 11.29 -8.62 -9.90
CA ARG A 334 11.81 -9.25 -8.68
C ARG A 334 11.36 -10.70 -8.55
N GLN A 335 10.07 -10.96 -8.70
CA GLN A 335 9.48 -12.28 -8.44
C GLN A 335 9.83 -13.28 -9.56
N GLY A 336 9.98 -12.82 -10.80
CA GLY A 336 10.24 -13.67 -11.98
C GLY A 336 9.02 -14.49 -12.42
N LEU A 337 7.88 -14.28 -11.77
CA LEU A 337 6.58 -14.91 -12.02
C LEU A 337 5.49 -13.88 -11.72
N VAL A 338 4.51 -13.78 -12.59
CA VAL A 338 3.32 -12.94 -12.39
C VAL A 338 2.07 -13.78 -12.62
N THR A 339 1.24 -13.89 -11.59
CA THR A 339 -0.06 -14.60 -11.64
C THR A 339 -1.21 -13.67 -11.30
N PRO A 340 -2.43 -13.89 -11.83
CA PRO A 340 -3.58 -13.03 -11.53
C PRO A 340 -3.95 -13.01 -10.04
N GLU A 341 -3.68 -14.12 -9.34
CA GLU A 341 -3.94 -14.29 -7.90
C GLU A 341 -3.04 -13.41 -7.02
N SER A 342 -1.97 -12.84 -7.57
CA SER A 342 -1.14 -11.85 -6.87
C SER A 342 -1.83 -10.47 -6.78
N PHE A 343 -2.89 -10.23 -7.55
CA PHE A 343 -3.55 -8.92 -7.69
C PHE A 343 -4.99 -8.94 -7.15
N THR A 344 -5.15 -9.34 -5.90
CA THR A 344 -6.47 -9.46 -5.28
C THR A 344 -6.97 -8.14 -4.68
N PHE A 345 -8.28 -8.06 -4.40
CA PHE A 345 -8.86 -6.95 -3.66
C PHE A 345 -8.17 -6.73 -2.29
N ILE A 346 -7.75 -7.82 -1.62
CA ILE A 346 -7.06 -7.75 -0.33
C ILE A 346 -5.77 -6.95 -0.47
N GLU A 347 -5.00 -7.16 -1.54
CA GLU A 347 -3.79 -6.36 -1.80
C GLU A 347 -4.11 -4.88 -1.99
N SER A 348 -5.19 -4.57 -2.73
CA SER A 348 -5.67 -3.18 -2.87
C SER A 348 -6.02 -2.56 -1.51
N ALA A 349 -6.69 -3.34 -0.65
CA ALA A 349 -7.06 -2.90 0.69
C ALA A 349 -5.84 -2.67 1.60
N ILE A 350 -4.77 -3.47 1.46
CA ILE A 350 -3.50 -3.26 2.17
C ILE A 350 -2.85 -1.94 1.72
N ILE A 351 -2.82 -1.67 0.40
CA ILE A 351 -2.25 -0.43 -0.13
C ILE A 351 -3.07 0.79 0.33
N LEU A 352 -4.40 0.70 0.31
CA LEU A 352 -5.26 1.76 0.86
C LEU A 352 -5.04 1.94 2.37
N ALA A 353 -4.94 0.85 3.12
CA ALA A 353 -4.68 0.89 4.56
C ALA A 353 -3.36 1.59 4.88
N ILE A 354 -2.31 1.38 4.08
CA ILE A 354 -1.03 2.12 4.21
C ILE A 354 -1.25 3.63 4.05
N VAL A 355 -2.07 4.07 3.09
CA VAL A 355 -2.35 5.49 2.88
C VAL A 355 -3.18 6.07 4.03
N VAL A 356 -4.23 5.38 4.44
CA VAL A 356 -5.12 5.81 5.52
C VAL A 356 -4.37 5.85 6.86
N LEU A 357 -3.60 4.79 7.16
CA LEU A 357 -2.81 4.70 8.38
C LEU A 357 -1.64 5.70 8.39
N GLY A 358 -1.02 5.94 7.24
CA GLY A 358 0.01 6.98 7.13
C GLY A 358 -0.53 8.38 7.41
N GLY A 359 -1.77 8.62 6.98
CA GLY A 359 -2.45 9.91 7.02
C GLY A 359 -2.59 10.48 5.63
N MET A 360 -3.83 10.66 5.17
CA MET A 360 -4.15 11.13 3.82
C MET A 360 -3.47 12.45 3.47
N GLY A 361 -2.58 12.42 2.47
CA GLY A 361 -1.81 13.57 2.00
C GLY A 361 -0.38 13.65 2.55
N SER A 362 0.00 12.81 3.51
CA SER A 362 1.34 12.82 4.11
C SER A 362 2.26 11.75 3.52
N GLN A 363 3.29 12.18 2.79
CA GLN A 363 4.27 11.26 2.20
C GLN A 363 5.08 10.49 3.25
N LEU A 364 5.56 11.18 4.30
CA LEU A 364 6.32 10.53 5.37
C LEU A 364 5.46 9.55 6.18
N GLY A 365 4.18 9.90 6.39
CA GLY A 365 3.21 9.02 7.02
C GLY A 365 3.04 7.71 6.24
N VAL A 366 2.88 7.80 4.91
CA VAL A 366 2.78 6.64 4.02
C VAL A 366 4.02 5.75 4.09
N ILE A 367 5.22 6.32 4.13
CA ILE A 367 6.47 5.54 4.24
C ILE A 367 6.51 4.76 5.56
N LEU A 368 6.23 5.42 6.68
CA LEU A 368 6.22 4.77 8.00
C LEU A 368 5.12 3.71 8.08
N ALA A 369 3.94 3.99 7.52
CA ALA A 369 2.85 3.04 7.45
C ALA A 369 3.25 1.81 6.64
N ALA A 370 3.86 1.97 5.47
CA ALA A 370 4.33 0.83 4.67
C ALA A 370 5.34 -0.04 5.44
N VAL A 371 6.29 0.59 6.17
CA VAL A 371 7.23 -0.15 7.03
C VAL A 371 6.48 -0.96 8.08
N VAL A 372 5.55 -0.34 8.82
CA VAL A 372 4.79 -1.03 9.88
C VAL A 372 3.92 -2.14 9.31
N MET A 373 3.18 -1.85 8.23
CA MET A 373 2.18 -2.75 7.65
C MET A 373 2.80 -3.98 7.00
N ILE A 374 4.05 -3.87 6.53
CA ILE A 374 4.76 -5.01 5.93
C ILE A 374 5.64 -5.73 6.96
N LEU A 375 6.29 -5.00 7.87
CA LEU A 375 7.19 -5.61 8.85
C LEU A 375 6.44 -6.35 9.95
N LEU A 376 5.31 -5.81 10.42
CA LEU A 376 4.56 -6.41 11.53
C LEU A 376 4.04 -7.82 11.20
N PRO A 377 3.40 -8.07 10.04
CA PRO A 377 2.99 -9.42 9.67
C PRO A 377 4.16 -10.39 9.48
N GLU A 378 5.33 -9.90 9.06
CA GLU A 378 6.53 -10.72 8.88
C GLU A 378 7.15 -11.13 10.23
N LEU A 379 7.16 -10.22 11.22
CA LEU A 379 7.58 -10.55 12.58
C LEU A 379 6.62 -11.54 13.27
N MET A 380 5.34 -11.52 12.88
CA MET A 380 4.29 -12.38 13.41
C MET A 380 4.03 -13.59 12.50
N ARG A 381 4.99 -13.97 11.66
CA ARG A 381 4.84 -15.05 10.68
C ARG A 381 4.49 -16.40 11.31
N ASP A 382 4.94 -16.64 12.55
CA ASP A 382 4.60 -17.84 13.33
C ASP A 382 3.10 -17.93 13.68
N PHE A 383 2.38 -16.80 13.60
CA PHE A 383 0.93 -16.70 13.78
C PHE A 383 0.20 -16.49 12.44
N SER A 384 0.58 -17.23 11.40
CA SER A 384 0.12 -17.02 10.02
C SER A 384 -1.41 -16.99 9.85
N GLU A 385 -2.14 -17.78 10.64
CA GLU A 385 -3.61 -17.83 10.62
C GLU A 385 -4.27 -16.53 11.13
N TYR A 386 -3.61 -15.82 12.04
CA TYR A 386 -4.14 -14.61 12.68
C TYR A 386 -3.70 -13.32 12.01
N ARG A 387 -2.92 -13.40 10.92
CA ARG A 387 -2.32 -12.25 10.24
C ARG A 387 -3.33 -11.18 9.81
N MET A 388 -4.43 -11.60 9.18
CA MET A 388 -5.49 -10.67 8.76
C MET A 388 -6.28 -10.08 9.93
N LEU A 389 -6.47 -10.86 11.00
CA LEU A 389 -7.15 -10.39 12.20
C LEU A 389 -6.32 -9.32 12.92
N MET A 390 -5.00 -9.52 13.02
CA MET A 390 -4.07 -8.54 13.57
C MET A 390 -3.98 -7.27 12.71
N PHE A 391 -3.98 -7.40 11.39
CA PHE A 391 -4.09 -6.27 10.46
C PHE A 391 -5.36 -5.44 10.72
N GLY A 392 -6.52 -6.10 10.81
CA GLY A 392 -7.79 -5.44 11.09
C GLY A 392 -7.82 -4.78 12.47
N ALA A 393 -7.29 -5.46 13.49
CA ALA A 393 -7.18 -4.92 14.84
C ALA A 393 -6.28 -3.67 14.87
N LEU A 394 -5.14 -3.69 14.19
CA LEU A 394 -4.23 -2.56 14.10
C LEU A 394 -4.91 -1.35 13.44
N MET A 395 -5.66 -1.57 12.35
CA MET A 395 -6.43 -0.51 11.70
C MET A 395 -7.50 0.09 12.62
N VAL A 396 -8.27 -0.75 13.32
CA VAL A 396 -9.31 -0.29 14.25
C VAL A 396 -8.71 0.48 15.42
N LEU A 397 -7.65 -0.04 16.05
CA LEU A 397 -6.96 0.63 17.15
C LEU A 397 -6.41 1.99 16.72
N MET A 398 -5.84 2.05 15.53
CA MET A 398 -5.31 3.28 14.95
C MET A 398 -6.43 4.30 14.68
N MET A 399 -7.57 3.88 14.13
CA MET A 399 -8.73 4.76 13.94
C MET A 399 -9.31 5.30 15.26
N ILE A 400 -9.22 4.52 16.35
CA ILE A 400 -9.67 4.95 17.69
C ILE A 400 -8.70 5.97 18.30
N TRP A 401 -7.39 5.74 18.20
CA TRP A 401 -6.38 6.57 18.88
C TRP A 401 -5.87 7.76 18.05
N ARG A 402 -5.79 7.62 16.73
CA ARG A 402 -5.20 8.58 15.79
C ARG A 402 -5.97 8.60 14.46
N PRO A 403 -7.21 9.12 14.41
CA PRO A 403 -8.05 9.08 13.21
C PRO A 403 -7.48 9.85 11.99
N GLN A 404 -6.45 10.69 12.18
CA GLN A 404 -5.84 11.49 11.12
C GLN A 404 -4.62 10.84 10.45
N GLY A 405 -4.16 9.67 10.89
CA GLY A 405 -2.87 9.11 10.45
C GLY A 405 -1.81 9.05 11.54
N LEU A 406 -0.72 8.32 11.26
CA LEU A 406 0.52 8.36 12.03
C LEU A 406 1.14 9.76 12.00
N LEU A 407 1.21 10.37 10.81
CA LEU A 407 1.77 11.70 10.59
C LEU A 407 0.83 12.50 9.69
N PRO A 408 -0.17 13.22 10.23
CA PRO A 408 -1.09 13.99 9.40
C PRO A 408 -0.37 15.12 8.66
N MET A 409 -0.86 15.46 7.48
CA MET A 409 -0.34 16.58 6.69
C MET A 409 -0.57 17.89 7.45
N GLN A 410 0.52 18.58 7.82
CA GLN A 410 0.46 19.90 8.45
C GLN A 410 0.58 20.99 7.37
N ARG A 411 -0.48 21.80 7.20
CA ARG A 411 -0.45 22.96 6.32
C ARG A 411 0.44 24.06 6.93
N PRO A 412 1.42 24.62 6.20
CA PRO A 412 1.92 25.95 6.51
C PRO A 412 0.75 26.91 6.29
N HIS A 413 0.10 27.33 7.36
CA HIS A 413 -0.87 28.40 7.27
C HIS A 413 -0.06 29.65 6.93
N MET A 414 -0.15 30.12 5.69
CA MET A 414 0.35 31.44 5.37
C MET A 414 -0.62 32.44 5.99
N GLU A 415 -0.42 32.72 7.27
CA GLU A 415 -1.02 33.88 7.91
C GLU A 415 -0.48 35.09 7.16
N LEU A 416 -1.35 35.77 6.42
CA LEU A 416 -1.05 37.08 5.89
C LEU A 416 -0.69 37.95 7.10
N ARG A 417 0.57 38.36 7.17
CA ARG A 417 1.04 39.30 8.18
C ARG A 417 0.22 40.59 7.97
N ARG A 418 -0.77 40.80 8.85
CA ARG A 418 -1.65 41.98 8.82
C ARG A 418 -0.86 43.26 8.97
#